data_AF-A0A817WPJ9-F1
#
_entry.id   AF-A0A817WPJ9-F1
#
_cell.length_a   1.000
_cell.length_b   1.000
_cell.length_c   1.000
_cell.angle_alpha   90.00
_cell.angle_beta   90.00
_cell.angle_gamma   90.00
#
_symmetry.space_group_name_H-M   'P 1'
#
loop_
_entity.id
_entity.type
_entity.pdbx_description
1 polymer ?
#
loop_
_entity_poly.entity_id
_entity_poly.type
_entity_poly.pdbx_seq_one_letter_code
_entity_poly.pdbx_strand_id
1 'polypeptide(L)' 'MNQLSLKHFIVRSQVVALYRDIMRTLLKIDDRDYQKEMREWTRTEFNRYRKLTDLGEIRTQVALGRRHLNELKLAMQMAS' A
#
# COMPACT_ATOMS: atom_id res chain seq x y z
N MET A 1 -22.60 16.71 5.11
CA MET A 1 -21.20 16.68 5.57
C MET A 1 -20.89 15.27 6.04
N ASN A 2 -19.91 14.58 5.44
CA ASN A 2 -19.53 13.24 5.89
C ASN A 2 -18.55 13.39 7.06
N GLN A 3 -19.00 13.13 8.28
CA GLN A 3 -18.23 13.36 9.50
C GLN A 3 -17.24 12.21 9.70
N LEU A 4 -15.93 12.50 9.66
CA LEU A 4 -14.87 11.52 9.91
C LEU A 4 -15.04 10.94 11.32
N SER A 5 -15.18 9.61 11.40
CA SER A 5 -15.32 8.89 12.67
C SER A 5 -13.99 8.32 13.16
N LEU A 6 -13.94 7.90 14.43
CA LEU A 6 -12.79 7.17 15.00
C LEU A 6 -12.35 5.98 14.13
N LYS A 7 -13.31 5.27 13.50
CA LYS A 7 -13.01 4.17 12.58
C LYS A 7 -12.23 4.63 11.35
N HIS A 8 -12.50 5.83 10.82
CA HIS A 8 -11.73 6.40 9.71
C HIS A 8 -10.30 6.72 10.12
N PHE A 9 -10.10 7.23 11.34
CA PHE A 9 -8.76 7.49 11.87
C PHE A 9 -7.94 6.20 12.01
N ILE A 10 -8.53 5.15 12.57
CA ILE A 10 -7.88 3.83 12.72
C ILE A 10 -7.53 3.25 11.35
N VAL A 11 -8.44 3.27 10.39
CA VAL A 11 -8.15 2.71 9.05
C VAL A 11 -7.10 3.55 8.32
N ARG A 12 -7.08 4.88 8.50
CA ARG A 12 -6.04 5.75 7.94
C ARG A 12 -4.65 5.38 8.46
N SER A 13 -4.50 5.03 9.73
CA SER A 13 -3.20 4.60 10.27
C SER A 13 -2.73 3.28 9.64
N GLN A 14 -3.66 2.35 9.37
CA GLN A 14 -3.37 1.09 8.67
C GLN A 14 -2.93 1.31 7.23
N VAL A 15 -3.60 2.23 6.50
CA VAL A 15 -3.20 2.61 5.12
C VAL A 15 -1.79 3.17 5.10
N VAL A 16 -1.46 4.08 6.04
CA VAL A 16 -0.12 4.68 6.12
C VAL A 16 0.94 3.64 6.48
N ALA A 17 0.63 2.70 7.39
CA ALA A 17 1.54 1.61 7.73
C ALA A 17 1.82 0.72 6.49
N LEU A 18 0.77 0.32 5.78
CA LEU A 18 0.87 -0.49 4.56
C LEU A 18 1.73 0.21 3.49
N TYR A 19 1.49 1.50 3.24
CA TYR A 19 2.29 2.27 2.29
C TYR A 19 3.78 2.24 2.63
N ARG A 20 4.14 2.48 3.90
CA ARG A 20 5.55 2.46 4.33
C ARG A 20 6.17 1.08 4.17
N ASP A 21 5.43 0.02 4.46
CA ASP A 21 5.96 -1.34 4.37
C ASP A 21 6.19 -1.76 2.91
N ILE A 22 5.29 -1.39 2.00
CA ILE A 22 5.50 -1.58 0.56
C ILE A 22 6.74 -0.82 0.11
N MET A 23 6.84 0.47 0.43
CA MET A 23 7.97 1.30 0.01
C MET A 23 9.32 0.77 0.53
N ARG A 24 9.37 0.27 1.77
CA ARG A 24 10.58 -0.38 2.34
C ARG A 24 10.92 -1.69 1.65
N THR A 25 9.90 -2.45 1.23
CA THR A 25 10.10 -3.72 0.52
C THR A 25 10.66 -3.45 -0.87
N LEU A 26 10.08 -2.49 -1.61
CA LEU A 26 10.57 -2.08 -2.92
C LEU A 26 12.02 -1.56 -2.89
N LEU A 27 12.46 -0.92 -1.80
CA LEU A 27 13.85 -0.47 -1.66
C LEU A 27 14.88 -1.59 -1.65
N LYS A 28 14.46 -2.85 -1.47
CA LYS A 28 15.34 -4.03 -1.51
C LYS A 28 15.47 -4.64 -2.92
N ILE A 29 14.80 -4.09 -3.92
CA ILE A 29 14.96 -4.49 -5.32
C ILE A 29 16.31 -3.96 -5.83
N ASP A 30 17.15 -4.82 -6.39
CA ASP A 30 18.48 -4.47 -6.89
C ASP A 30 18.44 -3.67 -8.20
N ASP A 31 17.55 -4.05 -9.13
CA ASP A 31 17.31 -3.30 -10.35
C ASP A 31 16.75 -1.91 -10.00
N ARG A 32 17.55 -0.87 -10.27
CA ARG A 32 17.26 0.51 -9.87
C ARG A 32 16.15 1.14 -10.71
N ASP A 33 16.05 0.78 -11.98
CA ASP A 33 15.03 1.31 -12.88
C ASP A 33 13.68 0.67 -12.55
N TYR A 34 13.65 -0.65 -12.37
CA TYR A 34 12.45 -1.35 -11.93
C TYR A 34 12.01 -0.92 -10.52
N GLN A 35 12.95 -0.74 -9.58
CA GLN A 35 12.66 -0.19 -8.26
C GLN A 35 11.99 1.19 -8.35
N LYS A 36 12.51 2.07 -9.21
CA LYS A 36 11.97 3.42 -9.38
C LYS A 36 10.55 3.37 -9.93
N GLU A 37 10.34 2.60 -10.99
CA GLU A 37 9.02 2.40 -11.61
C GLU A 37 7.99 1.90 -10.59
N MET A 38 8.32 0.83 -9.85
CA MET A 38 7.40 0.26 -8.87
C MET A 38 7.05 1.23 -7.74
N ARG A 39 8.00 2.07 -7.32
CA ARG A 39 7.76 3.12 -6.32
C ARG A 39 6.86 4.24 -6.85
N GLU A 40 7.01 4.62 -8.11
CA GLU A 40 6.15 5.62 -8.75
C GLU A 40 4.73 5.07 -8.97
N TRP A 41 4.62 3.84 -9.46
CA TRP A 41 3.35 3.13 -9.59
C TRP A 41 2.62 3.03 -8.25
N THR A 42 3.31 2.60 -7.17
CA THR A 42 2.72 2.50 -5.83
C THR A 42 2.19 3.85 -5.34
N ARG A 43 2.92 4.94 -5.55
CA ARG A 43 2.45 6.29 -5.18
C ARG A 43 1.18 6.67 -5.93
N THR A 44 1.16 6.44 -7.25
CA THR A 44 -0.01 6.71 -8.09
C THR A 44 -1.22 5.93 -7.63
N GLU A 45 -1.04 4.66 -7.28
CA GLU A 45 -2.13 3.81 -6.85
C GLU A 45 -2.73 4.25 -5.50
N PHE A 46 -1.90 4.59 -4.50
CA PHE A 46 -2.41 5.15 -3.25
C PHE A 46 -3.08 6.53 -3.45
N ASN A 47 -2.59 7.34 -4.39
CA ASN A 47 -3.19 8.64 -4.70
C ASN A 47 -4.56 8.49 -5.39
N ARG A 48 -4.78 7.45 -6.20
CA ARG A 48 -6.08 7.15 -6.84
C ARG A 48 -7.19 7.04 -5.81
N TYR A 49 -6.91 6.42 -4.66
CA TYR A 49 -7.87 6.19 -3.58
C TYR A 49 -7.86 7.29 -2.49
N ARG A 50 -7.13 8.40 -2.67
CA ARG A 50 -6.97 9.44 -1.62
C ARG A 50 -8.29 10.04 -1.14
N LYS A 51 -9.29 10.11 -2.02
CA LYS A 51 -10.62 10.69 -1.73
C LYS A 51 -11.64 9.66 -1.24
N LEU A 52 -11.24 8.39 -1.13
CA LEU A 52 -12.13 7.34 -0.68
C LEU A 52 -12.52 7.55 0.79
N THR A 53 -13.82 7.51 1.07
CA THR A 53 -14.37 7.69 2.43
C THR A 53 -15.20 6.50 2.90
N ASP A 54 -15.56 5.57 2.01
CA ASP A 54 -16.27 4.37 2.42
C ASP A 54 -15.35 3.42 3.22
N LEU A 55 -15.71 3.14 4.47
CA LEU A 55 -14.89 2.31 5.35
C LEU A 55 -14.77 0.86 4.87
N GLY A 56 -15.80 0.32 4.21
CA GLY A 56 -15.79 -1.02 3.68
C GLY A 56 -14.78 -1.14 2.54
N GLU A 57 -14.85 -0.23 1.59
CA GLU A 57 -13.95 -0.17 0.45
C GLU A 57 -12.50 0.08 0.89
N ILE A 58 -12.25 1.01 1.84
CA ILE A 58 -10.87 1.23 2.33
C ILE A 58 -10.32 -0.04 2.99
N ARG A 59 -11.12 -0.77 3.77
CA ARG A 59 -10.70 -2.04 4.39
C ARG A 59 -10.38 -3.11 3.34
N THR A 60 -11.22 -3.23 2.32
CA THR A 60 -10.98 -4.14 1.19
C THR A 60 -9.66 -3.80 0.49
N GLN A 61 -9.41 -2.53 0.17
CA GLN A 61 -8.15 -2.09 -0.44
C GLN A 61 -6.94 -2.36 0.44
N VAL A 62 -7.05 -2.13 1.76
CA VAL A 62 -5.98 -2.46 2.72
C VAL A 62 -5.71 -3.97 2.75
N ALA A 63 -6.74 -4.81 2.73
CA ALA A 63 -6.59 -6.26 2.72
C ALA A 63 -5.91 -6.75 1.42
N LEU A 64 -6.35 -6.24 0.27
CA LEU A 64 -5.74 -6.55 -1.04
C LEU A 64 -4.27 -6.11 -1.08
N GLY A 65 -3.98 -4.87 -0.67
CA GLY A 65 -2.60 -4.38 -0.67
C GLY A 65 -1.68 -5.15 0.29
N ARG A 66 -2.18 -5.62 1.44
CA ARG A 66 -1.43 -6.52 2.34
C ARG A 66 -1.12 -7.86 1.69
N ARG A 67 -2.08 -8.43 0.95
CA ARG A 67 -1.89 -9.67 0.21
C ARG A 67 -0.81 -9.49 -0.87
N HIS A 68 -0.90 -8.45 -1.69
CA HIS A 68 0.11 -8.14 -2.72
C HIS A 68 1.50 -7.92 -2.12
N LEU A 69 1.59 -7.25 -0.96
CA LEU A 69 2.86 -7.08 -0.25
C LEU A 69 3.46 -8.43 0.19
N ASN A 70 2.64 -9.36 0.66
CA ASN A 70 3.12 -10.69 1.05
C ASN A 70 3.61 -11.48 -0.18
N GLU A 71 2.85 -11.44 -1.28
CA GLU A 71 3.23 -12.07 -2.55
C GLU A 71 4.56 -11.50 -3.08
N LEU A 72 4.73 -10.17 -3.04
CA LEU A 72 5.99 -9.50 -3.40
C LEU A 72 7.16 -9.98 -2.53
N LYS A 73 6.99 -10.02 -1.20
CA LYS A 73 8.04 -10.48 -0.28
C LYS A 73 8.46 -11.92 -0.56
N LEU A 74 7.50 -12.81 -0.83
CA LEU A 74 7.78 -14.20 -1.18
C LEU A 74 8.55 -14.31 -2.51
N ALA A 75 8.12 -13.57 -3.53
CA ALA A 75 8.83 -13.53 -4.81
C ALA A 75 10.29 -13.06 -4.65
N MET A 76 10.52 -12.04 -3.82
CA MET A 76 11.87 -11.55 -3.54
C MET A 76 12.74 -12.55 -2.77
N GLN A 77 12.14 -13.35 -1.88
CA GLN A 77 12.85 -14.42 -1.16
C GLN A 77 13.22 -15.60 -2.06
N MET A 78 12.42 -15.86 -3.11
CA MET A 78 12.70 -16.94 -4.06
C MET A 78 13.74 -16.54 -5.11
N ALA A 79 13.90 -15.23 -5.36
CA ALA A 79 14.86 -14.70 -6.32
C ALA A 79 16.28 -14.53 -5.74
N SER A 80 16.44 -14.66 -4.42
CA SER A 80 17.70 -14.62 -3.68
C SER A 80 18.28 -16.01 -3.44
#